data_AF-A0A7X7K8L6-F1
#
_entry.id   AF-A0A7X7K8L6-F1
#
_cell.length_a   1.000
_cell.length_b   1.000
_cell.length_c   1.000
_cell.angle_alpha   90.00
_cell.angle_beta   90.00
_cell.angle_gamma   90.00
#
_symmetry.space_group_name_H-M   'P 1'
#
loop_
_entity.id
_entity.type
_entity.pdbx_description
1 polymer ?
#
loop_
_entity_poly.entity_id
_entity_poly.type
_entity_poly.pdbx_seq_one_letter_code
_entity_poly.pdbx_strand_id
1 'polypeptide(L)'
;MSSMFTTVSRFRTGYSAQEVDAFFAEARAVYEGEGPMSLTAKDVREVAFSLAQGGYSWDSVDSALDRLEAAFVARERAEFVARQGQDAWMNHMAELARSLYPRLTRGDGKRFASAEAFRSGYDKDEVDALCRRLIAYFDKGQPIGSKEIRSAAFKKRRGSAAYAEAPVDAFLSRATEVLLGVE
;
A
#
# COMPACT_ATOMS: atom_id res chain seq x y z
N MET A 1 -17.14 -24.53 -12.09
CA MET A 1 -16.41 -23.81 -11.02
C MET A 1 -15.88 -22.54 -11.64
N SER A 2 -16.53 -21.40 -11.40
CA SER A 2 -15.98 -20.11 -11.83
C SER A 2 -14.80 -19.80 -10.94
N SER A 3 -13.58 -19.89 -11.49
CA SER A 3 -12.39 -19.39 -10.83
C SER A 3 -12.55 -17.88 -10.64
N MET A 4 -12.45 -17.38 -9.40
CA MET A 4 -12.49 -15.94 -9.10
C MET A 4 -11.37 -15.16 -9.81
N PHE A 5 -10.29 -15.85 -10.18
CA PHE A 5 -9.08 -15.26 -10.75
C PHE A 5 -8.73 -15.89 -12.10
N THR A 6 -8.09 -15.10 -12.95
CA THR A 6 -7.55 -15.61 -14.22
C THR A 6 -6.23 -16.32 -13.96
N THR A 7 -6.04 -17.53 -14.50
CA THR A 7 -4.78 -18.28 -14.42
C THR A 7 -3.84 -17.91 -15.55
N VAL A 8 -2.53 -17.90 -15.28
CA VAL A 8 -1.52 -17.80 -16.34
C VAL A 8 -1.40 -19.12 -17.10
N SER A 9 -0.75 -19.11 -18.27
CA SER A 9 -0.49 -20.35 -19.00
C SER A 9 0.39 -21.31 -18.16
N ARG A 10 0.27 -22.63 -18.41
CA ARG A 10 1.06 -23.66 -17.71
C ARG A 10 2.58 -23.44 -17.77
N PHE A 11 3.09 -22.63 -18.68
CA PHE A 11 4.53 -22.35 -18.83
C PHE A 11 4.96 -21.03 -18.16
N ARG A 12 4.03 -20.28 -17.58
CA ARG A 12 4.30 -19.05 -16.84
C ARG A 12 4.10 -19.27 -15.35
N THR A 13 4.74 -18.40 -14.57
CA THR A 13 4.63 -18.38 -13.13
C THR A 13 3.62 -17.31 -12.71
N GLY A 14 2.70 -17.66 -11.83
CA GLY A 14 1.73 -16.78 -11.20
C GLY A 14 1.79 -16.92 -9.68
N TYR A 15 0.85 -16.34 -8.96
CA TYR A 15 0.69 -16.58 -7.52
C TYR A 15 0.09 -17.97 -7.24
N SER A 16 0.47 -18.56 -6.10
CA SER A 16 -0.08 -19.81 -5.62
C SER A 16 -1.58 -19.71 -5.44
N ALA A 17 -2.34 -20.45 -6.26
CA ALA A 17 -3.80 -20.45 -6.19
C ALA A 17 -4.31 -20.87 -4.79
N GLN A 18 -3.63 -21.82 -4.17
CA GLN A 18 -3.97 -22.30 -2.83
C GLN A 18 -3.84 -21.21 -1.77
N GLU A 19 -2.73 -20.45 -1.77
CA GLU A 19 -2.52 -19.39 -0.79
C GLU A 19 -3.48 -18.21 -1.01
N VAL A 20 -3.70 -17.84 -2.28
CA VAL A 20 -4.66 -16.79 -2.65
C VAL A 20 -6.08 -17.18 -2.22
N ASP A 21 -6.55 -18.38 -2.58
CA ASP A 21 -7.90 -18.82 -2.23
C ASP A 21 -8.11 -18.91 -0.71
N ALA A 22 -7.10 -19.40 0.02
CA ALA A 22 -7.15 -19.47 1.48
C ALA A 22 -7.26 -18.06 2.10
N PHE A 23 -6.44 -17.11 1.65
CA PHE A 23 -6.46 -15.73 2.13
C PHE A 23 -7.80 -15.03 1.85
N PHE A 24 -8.33 -15.16 0.63
CA PHE A 24 -9.62 -14.54 0.28
C PHE A 24 -10.80 -15.18 1.02
N ALA A 25 -10.74 -16.49 1.34
CA ALA A 25 -11.73 -17.15 2.17
C ALA A 25 -11.70 -16.61 3.62
N GLU A 26 -10.51 -16.45 4.19
CA GLU A 26 -10.34 -15.86 5.53
C GLU A 26 -10.81 -14.40 5.56
N ALA A 27 -10.38 -13.59 4.59
CA ALA A 27 -10.76 -12.19 4.48
C ALA A 27 -12.28 -12.01 4.39
N ARG A 28 -12.96 -12.89 3.65
CA ARG A 28 -14.42 -12.92 3.55
C ARG A 28 -15.07 -13.22 4.91
N ALA A 29 -14.59 -14.24 5.63
CA ALA A 29 -15.12 -14.58 6.94
C ALA A 29 -14.95 -13.41 7.94
N VAL A 30 -13.81 -12.72 7.91
CA VAL A 30 -13.59 -11.51 8.74
C VAL A 30 -14.51 -10.36 8.34
N TYR A 31 -14.71 -10.17 7.04
CA TYR A 31 -15.58 -9.12 6.52
C TYR A 31 -17.04 -9.35 6.92
N GLU A 32 -17.51 -10.61 6.86
CA GLU A 32 -18.85 -11.06 7.25
C GLU A 32 -19.04 -11.15 8.78
N GLY A 33 -17.97 -11.02 9.57
CA GLY A 33 -18.03 -11.01 11.04
C GLY A 33 -17.97 -12.40 11.69
N GLU A 34 -17.56 -13.42 10.94
CA GLU A 34 -17.55 -14.84 11.33
C GLU A 34 -16.15 -15.36 11.74
N GLY A 35 -15.11 -14.50 11.72
CA GLY A 35 -13.71 -14.89 11.90
C GLY A 35 -13.12 -14.59 13.30
N PRO A 36 -12.26 -15.47 13.86
CA PRO A 36 -11.61 -15.28 15.16
C PRO A 36 -10.40 -14.31 15.14
N MET A 37 -9.95 -13.86 13.97
CA MET A 37 -8.86 -12.87 13.79
C MET A 37 -9.36 -11.60 13.10
N SER A 38 -8.83 -10.45 13.50
CA SER A 38 -9.05 -9.18 12.82
C SER A 38 -8.06 -9.03 11.67
N LEU A 39 -8.44 -9.42 10.45
CA LEU A 39 -7.74 -8.97 9.26
C LEU A 39 -7.97 -7.46 9.08
N THR A 40 -6.90 -6.69 8.94
CA THR A 40 -6.94 -5.23 8.72
C THR A 40 -6.62 -4.88 7.27
N ALA A 41 -6.94 -3.64 6.85
CA ALA A 41 -6.52 -3.13 5.55
C ALA A 41 -4.99 -3.18 5.35
N LYS A 42 -4.23 -2.99 6.44
CA LYS A 42 -2.78 -3.10 6.42
C LYS A 42 -2.32 -4.53 6.15
N ASP A 43 -2.96 -5.53 6.75
CA ASP A 43 -2.63 -6.94 6.52
C ASP A 43 -2.87 -7.34 5.05
N VAL A 44 -3.96 -6.84 4.45
CA VAL A 44 -4.24 -7.03 3.01
C VAL A 44 -3.17 -6.39 2.14
N ARG A 45 -2.59 -5.26 2.56
CA ARG A 45 -1.53 -4.57 1.81
C ARG A 45 -0.18 -5.27 1.91
N GLU A 46 0.13 -5.85 3.06
CA GLU A 46 1.43 -6.47 3.33
C GLU A 46 1.49 -7.97 2.98
N VAL A 47 0.36 -8.57 2.59
CA VAL A 47 0.31 -9.98 2.18
C VAL A 47 1.22 -10.24 0.97
N ALA A 48 1.96 -11.34 1.03
CA ALA A 48 2.78 -11.81 -0.08
C ALA A 48 2.47 -13.28 -0.34
N PHE A 49 2.29 -13.62 -1.62
CA PHE A 49 2.03 -14.98 -2.06
C PHE A 49 3.25 -15.59 -2.72
N SER A 50 3.46 -16.88 -2.47
CA SER A 50 4.45 -17.70 -3.15
C SER A 50 4.13 -17.82 -4.64
N LEU A 51 5.19 -18.03 -5.42
CA LEU A 51 5.08 -18.20 -6.87
C LEU A 51 4.85 -19.68 -7.24
N ALA A 52 3.92 -19.94 -8.15
CA ALA A 52 3.59 -21.28 -8.65
C ALA A 52 3.41 -21.29 -10.18
N GLN A 53 3.85 -22.38 -10.81
CA GLN A 53 3.70 -22.58 -12.25
C GLN A 53 2.22 -22.82 -12.61
N GLY A 54 1.69 -22.05 -13.57
CA GLY A 54 0.27 -22.08 -13.92
C GLY A 54 -0.65 -21.50 -12.83
N GLY A 55 -0.10 -20.71 -11.90
CA GLY A 55 -0.85 -20.05 -10.84
C GLY A 55 -1.77 -18.92 -11.31
N TYR A 56 -2.32 -18.15 -10.38
CA TYR A 56 -3.13 -16.97 -10.70
C TYR A 56 -2.29 -15.83 -11.23
N SER A 57 -2.84 -15.08 -12.19
CA SER A 57 -2.22 -13.87 -12.74
C SER A 57 -2.06 -12.81 -11.67
N TRP A 58 -0.87 -12.22 -11.58
CA TRP A 58 -0.55 -11.14 -10.64
C TRP A 58 -1.53 -9.98 -10.78
N ASP A 59 -1.75 -9.49 -12.01
CA ASP A 59 -2.69 -8.40 -12.30
C ASP A 59 -4.12 -8.67 -11.76
N SER A 60 -4.59 -9.92 -11.89
CA SER A 60 -5.92 -10.33 -11.44
C SER A 60 -6.03 -10.38 -9.92
N VAL A 61 -4.97 -10.83 -9.23
CA VAL A 61 -4.93 -10.95 -7.77
C VAL A 61 -4.72 -9.57 -7.14
N ASP A 62 -3.75 -8.80 -7.63
CA ASP A 62 -3.43 -7.45 -7.13
C ASP A 62 -4.64 -6.52 -7.24
N SER A 63 -5.34 -6.55 -8.37
CA SER A 63 -6.58 -5.78 -8.55
C SER A 63 -7.71 -6.21 -7.60
N ALA A 64 -7.68 -7.45 -7.11
CA ALA A 64 -8.65 -7.90 -6.12
C ALA A 64 -8.21 -7.54 -4.70
N LEU A 65 -6.92 -7.60 -4.38
CA LEU A 65 -6.36 -7.11 -3.12
C LEU A 65 -6.63 -5.61 -2.95
N ASP A 66 -6.45 -4.80 -4.01
CA ASP A 66 -6.79 -3.38 -4.03
C ASP A 66 -8.25 -3.13 -3.62
N ARG A 67 -9.19 -3.91 -4.19
CA ARG A 67 -10.62 -3.81 -3.90
C ARG A 67 -10.95 -4.29 -2.48
N LEU A 68 -10.29 -5.36 -2.04
CA LEU A 68 -10.48 -5.92 -0.71
C LEU A 68 -10.01 -4.92 0.36
N GLU A 69 -8.84 -4.32 0.19
CA GLU A 69 -8.31 -3.30 1.10
C GLU A 69 -9.23 -2.08 1.18
N ALA A 70 -9.70 -1.58 0.04
CA ALA A 70 -10.64 -0.47 -0.01
C ALA A 70 -11.94 -0.80 0.74
N ALA A 71 -12.45 -2.04 0.64
CA ALA A 71 -13.63 -2.48 1.38
C ALA A 71 -13.38 -2.51 2.90
N PHE A 72 -12.19 -2.95 3.35
CA PHE A 72 -11.82 -2.92 4.77
C PHE A 72 -11.74 -1.48 5.31
N VAL A 73 -11.11 -0.57 4.57
CA VAL A 73 -11.04 0.86 4.95
C VAL A 73 -12.43 1.49 4.98
N ALA A 74 -13.29 1.19 4.00
CA ALA A 74 -14.66 1.69 3.98
C ALA A 74 -15.48 1.21 5.18
N ARG A 75 -15.34 -0.07 5.57
CA ARG A 75 -15.98 -0.62 6.77
C ARG A 75 -15.47 0.06 8.04
N GLU A 76 -14.16 0.17 8.19
CA GLU A 76 -13.53 0.84 9.34
C GLU A 76 -14.00 2.29 9.46
N ARG A 77 -14.00 3.04 8.35
CA ARG A 77 -14.55 4.40 8.29
C ARG A 77 -16.01 4.43 8.71
N ALA A 78 -16.86 3.55 8.17
CA ALA A 78 -18.28 3.49 8.51
C ALA A 78 -18.49 3.24 10.01
N GLU A 79 -17.77 2.28 10.59
CA GLU A 79 -17.83 1.95 12.01
C GLU A 79 -17.30 3.08 12.91
N PHE A 80 -16.24 3.77 12.46
CA PHE A 80 -15.69 4.91 13.19
C PHE A 80 -16.66 6.08 13.16
N VAL A 81 -17.18 6.43 11.98
CA VAL A 81 -18.12 7.54 11.78
C VAL A 81 -19.42 7.28 12.53
N ALA A 82 -19.93 6.05 12.54
CA ALA A 82 -21.13 5.70 13.30
C ALA A 82 -20.96 5.90 14.82
N ARG A 83 -19.74 5.74 15.35
CA ARG A 83 -19.43 5.88 16.78
C ARG A 83 -19.01 7.28 17.20
N GLN A 84 -18.24 7.98 16.36
CA GLN A 84 -17.51 9.21 16.73
C GLN A 84 -17.81 10.40 15.80
N GLY A 85 -18.55 10.18 14.70
CA GLY A 85 -18.86 11.21 13.71
C GLY A 85 -17.78 11.38 12.64
N GLN A 86 -18.16 12.07 11.56
CA GLN A 86 -17.30 12.29 10.39
C GLN A 86 -16.12 13.22 10.68
N ASP A 87 -16.33 14.26 11.50
CA ASP A 87 -15.25 15.20 11.85
C ASP A 87 -14.11 14.51 12.60
N ALA A 88 -14.45 13.56 13.49
CA ALA A 88 -13.46 12.77 14.21
C ALA A 88 -12.64 11.87 13.26
N TRP A 89 -13.26 11.29 12.23
CA TRP A 89 -12.56 10.53 11.19
C TRP A 89 -11.59 11.42 10.40
N MET A 90 -12.06 12.60 9.96
CA MET A 90 -11.23 13.53 9.22
C MET A 90 -10.05 14.04 10.07
N ASN A 91 -10.27 14.31 11.36
CA ASN A 91 -9.20 14.67 12.29
C ASN A 91 -8.19 13.54 12.46
N HIS A 92 -8.64 12.29 12.54
CA HIS A 92 -7.76 11.13 12.59
C HIS A 92 -6.89 11.02 11.33
N MET A 93 -7.48 11.16 10.14
CA MET A 93 -6.75 11.17 8.88
C MET A 93 -5.77 12.35 8.79
N ALA A 94 -6.14 13.53 9.29
CA ALA A 94 -5.27 14.70 9.34
C ALA A 94 -4.05 14.48 10.24
N GLU A 95 -4.21 13.83 11.40
CA GLU A 95 -3.08 13.47 12.27
C GLU A 95 -2.14 12.44 11.63
N LEU A 96 -2.68 11.46 10.90
CA LEU A 96 -1.87 10.53 10.10
C LEU A 96 -1.10 11.28 9.00
N ALA A 97 -1.75 12.20 8.27
CA ALA A 97 -1.08 13.04 7.27
C ALA A 97 0.01 13.93 7.91
N ARG A 98 -0.27 14.50 9.08
CA ARG A 98 0.68 15.34 9.84
C ARG A 98 1.97 14.60 10.16
N SER A 99 1.89 13.29 10.43
CA SER A 99 3.08 12.46 10.69
C SER A 99 4.05 12.37 9.50
N LEU A 100 3.58 12.63 8.27
CA LEU A 100 4.40 12.62 7.05
C LEU A 100 5.22 13.92 6.90
N TYR A 101 4.72 15.05 7.39
CA TYR A 101 5.31 16.37 7.17
C TYR A 101 6.75 16.54 7.66
N PRO A 102 7.15 16.08 8.87
CA PRO A 102 8.55 16.18 9.31
C PRO A 102 9.55 15.50 8.37
N ARG A 103 9.06 14.55 7.56
CA ARG A 103 9.84 13.90 6.50
C ARG A 103 9.78 14.69 5.20
N LEU A 104 8.61 15.18 4.84
CA LEU A 104 8.36 15.94 3.62
C LEU A 104 9.00 17.35 3.63
N THR A 105 9.32 17.92 4.78
CA THR A 105 10.00 19.22 4.85
C THR A 105 11.52 19.13 4.75
N ARG A 106 12.09 17.92 4.79
CA ARG A 106 13.52 17.72 4.54
C ARG A 106 13.82 17.98 3.07
N GLY A 107 14.95 18.64 2.81
CA GLY A 107 15.42 18.84 1.44
C GLY A 107 15.66 17.52 0.71
N ASP A 108 15.59 17.59 -0.62
CA ASP A 108 15.85 16.45 -1.50
C ASP A 108 17.23 15.84 -1.22
N GLY A 109 17.33 14.53 -1.36
CA GLY A 109 18.50 13.72 -1.01
C GLY A 109 18.67 13.49 0.50
N LYS A 110 17.87 14.14 1.35
CA LYS A 110 17.96 14.09 2.83
C LYS A 110 16.70 13.61 3.57
N ARG A 111 15.63 13.26 2.85
CA ARG A 111 14.38 12.76 3.44
C ARG A 111 14.60 11.47 4.22
N PHE A 112 15.20 10.48 3.58
CA PHE A 112 15.47 9.16 4.17
C PHE A 112 16.96 8.92 4.40
N ALA A 113 17.29 7.88 5.17
CA ALA A 113 18.66 7.43 5.31
C ALA A 113 19.19 6.93 3.96
N SER A 114 20.45 7.21 3.65
CA SER A 114 21.10 6.64 2.46
C SER A 114 21.26 5.13 2.64
N ALA A 115 21.25 4.38 1.54
CA ALA A 115 21.63 2.98 1.57
C ALA A 115 23.09 2.83 2.06
N GLU A 116 23.37 1.75 2.79
CA GLU A 116 24.74 1.39 3.17
C GLU A 116 25.62 1.25 1.92
N ALA A 117 26.93 1.54 2.03
CA ALA A 117 27.84 1.71 0.88
C ALA A 117 27.83 0.55 -0.14
N PHE A 118 27.47 -0.66 0.27
CA PHE A 118 27.42 -1.86 -0.57
C PHE A 118 26.01 -2.38 -0.86
N ARG A 119 24.97 -1.79 -0.26
CA ARG A 119 23.58 -2.20 -0.48
C ARG A 119 22.96 -1.38 -1.61
N SER A 120 22.08 -2.03 -2.37
CA SER A 120 21.17 -1.31 -3.24
C SER A 120 20.07 -0.66 -2.41
N GLY A 121 19.51 0.41 -2.95
CA GLY A 121 18.26 0.97 -2.49
C GLY A 121 17.57 1.74 -3.61
N TYR A 122 16.53 2.49 -3.27
CA TYR A 122 15.77 3.24 -4.27
C TYR A 122 16.49 4.51 -4.70
N ASP A 123 16.38 4.83 -5.99
CA ASP A 123 16.89 6.06 -6.58
C ASP A 123 16.33 7.28 -5.84
N LYS A 124 17.21 8.11 -5.28
CA LYS A 124 16.81 9.28 -4.48
C LYS A 124 15.98 10.26 -5.28
N ASP A 125 16.31 10.49 -6.54
CA ASP A 125 15.67 11.51 -7.36
C ASP A 125 14.22 11.10 -7.69
N GLU A 126 13.98 9.81 -7.94
CA GLU A 126 12.65 9.27 -8.20
C GLU A 126 11.78 9.26 -6.92
N VAL A 127 12.35 8.90 -5.77
CA VAL A 127 11.65 8.96 -4.48
C VAL A 127 11.31 10.40 -4.10
N ASP A 128 12.26 11.33 -4.26
CA ASP A 128 12.04 12.75 -3.99
C ASP A 128 11.00 13.35 -4.96
N ALA A 129 10.95 12.89 -6.22
CA ALA A 129 9.90 13.29 -7.15
C ALA A 129 8.51 12.91 -6.65
N LEU A 130 8.33 11.69 -6.14
CA LEU A 130 7.06 11.28 -5.54
C LEU A 130 6.75 12.10 -4.28
N CYS A 131 7.75 12.36 -3.43
CA CYS A 131 7.58 13.20 -2.24
C CYS A 131 7.13 14.63 -2.59
N ARG A 132 7.66 15.23 -3.66
CA ARG A 132 7.23 16.55 -4.15
C ARG A 132 5.76 16.55 -4.57
N ARG A 133 5.27 15.44 -5.14
CA ARG A 133 3.85 15.31 -5.49
C ARG A 133 2.96 15.17 -4.27
N LEU A 134 3.39 14.41 -3.25
CA LEU A 134 2.69 14.35 -1.96
C LEU A 134 2.61 15.72 -1.30
N ILE A 135 3.70 16.51 -1.33
CA ILE A 135 3.69 17.91 -0.85
C ILE A 135 2.67 18.73 -1.64
N ALA A 136 2.67 18.63 -2.97
CA ALA A 136 1.74 19.39 -3.80
C ALA A 136 0.27 18.98 -3.58
N TYR A 137 0.00 17.71 -3.27
CA TYR A 137 -1.31 17.25 -2.83
C TYR A 137 -1.72 17.91 -1.51
N PHE A 138 -0.88 17.80 -0.47
CA PHE A 138 -1.26 18.31 0.85
C PHE A 138 -1.32 19.85 0.91
N ASP A 139 -0.45 20.56 0.19
CA ASP A 139 -0.37 22.01 0.25
C ASP A 139 -1.29 22.71 -0.76
N LYS A 140 -1.54 22.09 -1.92
CA LYS A 140 -2.24 22.73 -3.05
C LYS A 140 -3.46 21.95 -3.55
N GLY A 141 -3.77 20.79 -2.95
CA GLY A 141 -4.86 19.93 -3.39
C GLY A 141 -4.64 19.32 -4.78
N GLN A 142 -3.39 19.20 -5.25
CA GLN A 142 -3.12 18.56 -6.54
C GLN A 142 -3.42 17.07 -6.48
N PRO A 143 -4.14 16.49 -7.45
CA PRO A 143 -4.59 15.11 -7.36
C PRO A 143 -3.42 14.12 -7.35
N ILE A 144 -3.44 13.22 -6.37
CA ILE A 144 -2.63 11.99 -6.30
C ILE A 144 -3.48 10.93 -5.60
N GLY A 145 -3.51 9.72 -6.16
CA GLY A 145 -4.32 8.63 -5.63
C GLY A 145 -3.51 7.62 -4.82
N SER A 146 -4.16 6.91 -3.92
CA SER A 146 -3.59 5.79 -3.15
C SER A 146 -2.95 4.73 -4.05
N LYS A 147 -3.63 4.36 -5.14
CA LYS A 147 -3.13 3.41 -6.15
C LYS A 147 -1.83 3.87 -6.80
N GLU A 148 -1.70 5.18 -7.05
CA GLU A 148 -0.50 5.72 -7.67
C GLU A 148 0.71 5.61 -6.75
N ILE A 149 0.54 5.90 -5.46
CA ILE A 149 1.59 5.70 -4.45
C ILE A 149 2.00 4.22 -4.37
N ARG A 150 1.01 3.31 -4.35
CA ARG A 150 1.24 1.87 -4.28
C ARG A 150 1.99 1.31 -5.49
N SER A 151 1.64 1.77 -6.68
CA SER A 151 2.25 1.32 -7.93
C SER A 151 3.61 1.98 -8.22
N ALA A 152 4.06 2.89 -7.36
CA ALA A 152 5.33 3.57 -7.55
C ALA A 152 6.50 2.57 -7.46
N ALA A 153 7.18 2.38 -8.58
CA ALA A 153 8.39 1.59 -8.67
C ALA A 153 9.59 2.51 -8.89
N PHE A 154 10.65 2.30 -8.10
CA PHE A 154 11.89 3.08 -8.20
C PHE A 154 13.02 2.23 -8.76
N LYS A 155 13.87 2.85 -9.59
CA LYS A 155 15.13 2.24 -10.02
C LYS A 155 16.01 1.93 -8.82
N LYS A 156 16.77 0.84 -8.91
CA LYS A 156 17.78 0.51 -7.90
C LYS A 156 19.07 1.28 -8.14
N ARG A 157 19.56 1.98 -7.12
CA ARG A 157 20.88 2.64 -7.10
C ARG A 157 21.70 2.11 -5.91
N ARG A 158 22.96 2.52 -5.80
CA ARG A 158 23.87 2.13 -4.70
C ARG A 158 24.49 3.36 -4.04
N GLY A 159 24.93 3.19 -2.79
CA GLY A 159 25.66 4.20 -2.05
C GLY A 159 24.87 5.49 -1.83
N SER A 160 25.54 6.64 -1.94
CA SER A 160 24.97 7.96 -1.64
C SER A 160 23.83 8.40 -2.58
N ALA A 161 23.67 7.75 -3.73
CA ALA A 161 22.58 8.00 -4.68
C ALA A 161 21.30 7.21 -4.38
N ALA A 162 21.30 6.36 -3.35
CA ALA A 162 20.17 5.52 -2.98
C ALA A 162 19.65 5.84 -1.58
N TYR A 163 18.33 5.82 -1.41
CA TYR A 163 17.70 5.70 -0.11
C TYR A 163 17.57 4.23 0.28
N ALA A 164 17.67 3.93 1.58
CA ALA A 164 17.34 2.61 2.09
C ALA A 164 15.86 2.28 1.78
N GLU A 165 15.59 1.07 1.31
CA GLU A 165 14.24 0.64 0.86
C GLU A 165 13.23 0.71 2.02
N ALA A 166 13.53 0.05 3.15
CA ALA A 166 12.57 -0.08 4.25
C ALA A 166 12.01 1.26 4.83
N PRO A 167 12.81 2.32 5.08
CA PRO A 167 12.24 3.61 5.49
C PRO A 167 11.36 4.28 4.43
N VAL A 168 11.63 4.05 3.14
CA VAL A 168 10.80 4.56 2.05
C VAL A 168 9.50 3.77 1.99
N ASP A 169 9.55 2.44 2.04
CA ASP A 169 8.36 1.58 1.99
C ASP A 169 7.40 1.86 3.14
N ALA A 170 7.92 1.99 4.36
CA ALA A 170 7.10 2.33 5.52
C ALA A 170 6.43 3.70 5.37
N PHE A 171 7.13 4.67 4.78
CA PHE A 171 6.59 6.00 4.51
C PHE A 171 5.50 5.97 3.44
N LEU A 172 5.72 5.25 2.34
CA LEU A 172 4.72 5.11 1.26
C LEU A 172 3.50 4.31 1.70
N SER A 173 3.68 3.32 2.58
CA SER A 173 2.57 2.60 3.20
C SER A 173 1.70 3.55 4.03
N ARG A 174 2.30 4.40 4.87
CA ARG A 174 1.54 5.43 5.62
C ARG A 174 0.88 6.46 4.69
N ALA A 175 1.54 6.88 3.62
CA ALA A 175 0.94 7.80 2.65
C ALA A 175 -0.26 7.16 1.93
N THR A 176 -0.18 5.88 1.58
CA THR A 176 -1.28 5.11 0.98
C THR A 176 -2.48 5.02 1.92
N GLU A 177 -2.24 4.75 3.21
CA GLU A 177 -3.27 4.71 4.25
C GLU A 177 -4.02 6.04 4.36
N VAL A 178 -3.30 7.16 4.39
CA VAL A 178 -3.90 8.50 4.44
C VAL A 178 -4.76 8.78 3.22
N LEU A 179 -4.26 8.51 2.02
CA LEU A 179 -4.99 8.78 0.77
C LEU A 179 -6.24 7.89 0.66
N LEU A 180 -6.10 6.60 0.93
CA LEU A 180 -7.22 5.65 0.85
C LEU A 180 -8.33 5.96 1.86
N GLY A 181 -7.98 6.54 3.02
CA GLY A 181 -8.96 6.94 4.04
C GLY A 181 -9.78 8.20 3.71
N VAL A 182 -9.33 9.02 2.75
CA VAL A 182 -10.00 10.25 2.32
C VAL A 182 -10.60 10.19 0.91
N GLU A 183 -10.23 9.19 0.12
CA GLU A 183 -10.90 8.81 -1.13
C GLU A 183 -12.38 8.38 -0.89
#